data_AF-A0A7X5N4G4-F1
#
_entry.id   AF-A0A7X5N4G4-F1
#
_cell.length_a   1.000
_cell.length_b   1.000
_cell.length_c   1.000
_cell.angle_alpha   90.00
_cell.angle_beta   90.00
_cell.angle_gamma   90.00
#
_symmetry.space_group_name_H-M   'P 1'
#
loop_
_entity.id
_entity.type
_entity.pdbx_description
1 polymer ?
#
loop_
_entity_poly.entity_id
_entity_poly.type
_entity_poly.pdbx_seq_one_letter_code
_entity_poly.pdbx_strand_id
1 'polypeptide(L)'
;ASEDAAGHVLGGLKRIGNNHKPQLERANFAVLRTSDMPAMLVETAFISNPDEERRLIDPAYQRKIASAVLDGIDTFFTRQPPPGTL
;
A
#
# COMPACT_ATOMS: atom_id res chain seq x y z
N ALA A 1 14.02 4.02 1.43
CA ALA A 1 13.27 2.93 2.08
C ALA A 1 11.76 3.13 1.92
N SER A 2 11.13 4.16 2.51
CA SER A 2 9.67 4.36 2.42
C SER A 2 9.14 4.43 0.98
N GLU A 3 9.76 5.22 0.11
CA GLU A 3 9.32 5.34 -1.30
C GLU A 3 9.48 4.03 -2.08
N ASP A 4 10.50 3.25 -1.76
CA ASP A 4 10.79 1.98 -2.43
C ASP A 4 9.77 0.90 -2.01
N ALA A 5 9.55 0.75 -0.70
CA ALA A 5 8.50 -0.11 -0.16
C ALA A 5 7.11 0.29 -0.70
N ALA A 6 6.81 1.59 -0.73
CA ALA A 6 5.55 2.10 -1.26
C ALA A 6 5.43 1.84 -2.77
N GLY A 7 6.53 1.89 -3.53
CA GLY A 7 6.56 1.54 -4.95
C GLY A 7 6.17 0.08 -5.20
N HIS A 8 6.68 -0.85 -4.40
CA HIS A 8 6.31 -2.26 -4.46
C HIS A 8 4.83 -2.49 -4.13
N VAL A 9 4.33 -1.87 -3.05
CA VAL A 9 2.91 -1.95 -2.67
C VAL A 9 2.01 -1.34 -3.76
N LEU A 10 2.36 -0.18 -4.30
CA LEU A 10 1.60 0.46 -5.39
C LEU A 10 1.54 -0.42 -6.63
N GLY A 11 2.63 -1.09 -6.98
CA GLY A 11 2.67 -2.06 -8.09
C GLY A 11 1.72 -3.24 -7.89
N GLY A 12 1.59 -3.74 -6.66
CA GLY A 12 0.61 -4.77 -6.29
C GLY A 12 -0.83 -4.27 -6.45
N LEU A 13 -1.14 -3.11 -5.87
CA LEU A 13 -2.49 -2.53 -5.88
C LEU A 13 -3.00 -2.21 -7.29
N LYS A 14 -2.11 -1.78 -8.21
CA LYS A 14 -2.46 -1.51 -9.62
C LYS A 14 -3.12 -2.69 -10.33
N ARG A 15 -2.91 -3.92 -9.85
CA ARG A 15 -3.45 -5.14 -10.45
C ARG A 15 -4.88 -5.46 -9.98
N ILE A 16 -5.37 -4.81 -8.92
CA ILE A 16 -6.67 -5.12 -8.30
C ILE A 16 -7.81 -4.29 -8.90
N GLY A 17 -7.54 -3.07 -9.36
CA GLY A 17 -8.56 -2.19 -9.94
C GLY A 17 -8.01 -0.85 -10.41
N ASN A 18 -8.91 0.08 -10.71
CA ASN A 18 -8.56 1.45 -11.07
C ASN A 18 -8.00 2.20 -9.87
N ASN A 19 -6.68 2.25 -9.75
CA ASN A 19 -6.02 3.16 -8.84
C ASN A 19 -6.26 4.59 -9.36
N HIS A 20 -6.80 5.45 -8.50
CA HIS A 20 -7.09 6.84 -8.86
C HIS A 20 -5.84 7.65 -9.20
N LYS A 21 -4.66 7.19 -8.75
CA LYS A 21 -3.36 7.78 -9.07
C LYS A 21 -2.35 6.70 -9.48
N PRO A 22 -1.66 6.87 -10.62
CA PRO A 22 -0.67 5.90 -11.08
C PRO A 22 0.70 6.07 -10.42
N GLN A 23 0.90 7.11 -9.61
CA GLN A 23 2.19 7.50 -9.05
C GLN A 23 2.13 7.58 -7.52
N LEU A 24 3.30 7.55 -6.89
CA LEU A 24 3.45 7.79 -5.46
C LEU A 24 3.20 9.26 -5.18
N GLU A 25 2.31 9.53 -4.23
CA GLU A 25 2.04 10.87 -3.76
C GLU A 25 2.83 11.15 -2.49
N ARG A 26 3.34 12.38 -2.37
CA ARG A 26 4.01 12.86 -1.15
C ARG A 26 3.04 13.76 -0.40
N ALA A 27 2.80 13.45 0.87
CA ALA A 27 1.90 14.21 1.71
C ALA A 27 2.50 14.45 3.10
N ASN A 28 2.18 15.59 3.69
CA ASN A 28 2.74 16.02 4.98
C ASN A 28 1.89 15.54 6.18
N PHE A 29 1.54 14.24 6.20
CA PHE A 29 0.77 13.66 7.30
C PHE A 29 1.66 13.47 8.53
N ALA A 30 1.15 13.84 9.72
CA ALA A 30 1.91 13.74 10.97
C ALA A 30 2.43 12.32 11.21
N VAL A 31 1.59 11.31 10.95
CA VAL A 31 1.92 9.88 11.07
C VAL A 31 3.08 9.42 10.21
N LEU A 32 3.33 10.08 9.06
CA LEU A 32 4.45 9.77 8.18
C LEU A 32 5.73 10.51 8.56
N ARG A 33 5.62 11.68 9.21
CA ARG A 33 6.78 12.48 9.64
C ARG A 33 7.47 11.95 10.88
N THR A 34 6.71 11.37 11.81
CA THR A 34 7.22 10.99 13.14
C THR A 34 7.68 9.54 13.23
N SER A 35 7.69 8.82 12.10
CA SER A 35 8.09 7.42 12.06
C SER A 35 9.61 7.29 12.07
N ASP A 36 10.14 6.47 12.97
CA ASP A 36 11.54 6.06 13.06
C ASP A 36 11.89 4.91 12.09
N MET A 37 10.87 4.36 11.42
CA MET A 37 10.96 3.30 10.42
C MET A 37 10.35 3.73 9.07
N PRO A 38 10.60 2.99 7.97
CA PRO A 38 9.91 3.23 6.70
C PRO A 38 8.39 3.18 6.89
N ALA A 39 7.68 4.22 6.44
CA ALA A 39 6.24 4.38 6.62
C ALA A 39 5.56 4.86 5.35
N MET A 40 4.32 4.43 5.15
CA MET A 40 3.45 4.85 4.05
C MET A 40 1.99 4.89 4.51
N LEU A 41 1.16 5.66 3.80
CA LEU A 41 -0.28 5.66 3.93
C LEU A 41 -0.87 5.09 2.64
N VAL A 42 -1.76 4.10 2.77
CA VAL A 42 -2.39 3.43 1.63
C VAL A 42 -3.86 3.81 1.57
N GLU A 43 -4.25 4.55 0.54
CA GLU A 43 -5.64 4.84 0.22
C GLU A 43 -6.19 3.75 -0.70
N THR A 44 -7.17 2.97 -0.22
CA THR A 44 -7.63 1.75 -0.89
C THR A 44 -8.87 1.96 -1.77
N ALA A 45 -9.68 2.97 -1.45
CA ALA A 45 -10.90 3.37 -2.16
C ALA A 45 -11.50 4.64 -1.53
N PHE A 46 -12.44 5.27 -2.24
CA PHE A 46 -13.24 6.41 -1.79
C PHE A 46 -14.58 5.95 -1.24
N ILE A 47 -14.81 6.15 0.07
CA ILE A 47 -16.11 5.88 0.71
C ILE A 47 -17.23 6.76 0.12
N SER A 48 -16.88 7.96 -0.37
CA SER A 48 -17.85 8.86 -1.02
C SER A 48 -18.36 8.35 -2.38
N ASN A 49 -17.72 7.33 -2.97
CA ASN A 49 -18.19 6.66 -4.16
C ASN A 49 -18.97 5.38 -3.75
N PRO A 50 -20.29 5.30 -3.98
CA PRO A 50 -21.11 4.16 -3.56
C PRO A 50 -20.63 2.80 -4.08
N ASP A 51 -20.02 2.73 -5.26
CA ASP A 51 -19.52 1.49 -5.84
C ASP A 51 -18.19 1.06 -5.23
N GLU A 52 -17.42 2.01 -4.71
CA GLU A 52 -16.19 1.74 -3.95
C GLU A 52 -16.49 1.40 -2.50
N GLU A 53 -17.45 2.08 -1.87
CA GLU A 53 -17.94 1.75 -0.54
C GLU A 53 -18.46 0.30 -0.47
N ARG A 54 -19.27 -0.12 -1.44
CA ARG A 54 -19.75 -1.51 -1.53
C ARG A 54 -18.61 -2.53 -1.64
N ARG A 55 -17.54 -2.18 -2.36
CA ARG A 55 -16.34 -3.02 -2.45
C ARG A 55 -15.55 -3.02 -1.15
N LEU A 56 -15.45 -1.89 -0.45
CA LEU A 56 -14.74 -1.78 0.82
C LEU A 56 -15.32 -2.70 1.91
N ILE A 57 -16.62 -3.00 1.87
CA ILE A 57 -17.26 -3.94 2.80
C ILE A 57 -17.27 -5.40 2.32
N ASP A 58 -16.84 -5.68 1.09
CA ASP A 58 -16.74 -7.04 0.55
C ASP A 58 -15.49 -7.76 1.09
N PRO A 59 -15.63 -8.87 1.85
CA PRO A 59 -14.50 -9.62 2.37
C PRO A 59 -13.54 -10.14 1.29
N ALA A 60 -14.05 -10.47 0.10
CA ALA A 60 -13.21 -10.95 -1.00
C ALA A 60 -12.34 -9.82 -1.56
N TYR A 61 -12.89 -8.61 -1.67
CA TYR A 61 -12.14 -7.43 -2.09
C TYR A 61 -11.08 -7.02 -1.05
N GLN A 62 -11.43 -7.02 0.24
CA GLN A 62 -10.49 -6.77 1.33
C GLN A 62 -9.31 -7.74 1.30
N ARG A 63 -9.55 -9.04 1.08
CA ARG A 63 -8.48 -10.04 0.95
C ARG A 63 -7.57 -9.77 -0.24
N LYS A 64 -8.10 -9.32 -1.38
CA LYS A 64 -7.30 -8.94 -2.54
C LYS A 64 -6.35 -7.79 -2.18
N ILE A 65 -6.88 -6.72 -1.58
CA ILE A 65 -6.07 -5.57 -1.14
C ILE A 65 -4.97 -6.02 -0.16
N ALA A 66 -5.35 -6.77 0.89
CA ALA A 66 -4.41 -7.25 1.90
C ALA A 66 -3.29 -8.09 1.28
N SER A 67 -3.62 -8.98 0.34
CA SER A 67 -2.63 -9.81 -0.36
C SER A 67 -1.66 -8.96 -1.19
N ALA A 68 -2.15 -7.97 -1.94
CA ALA A 68 -1.27 -7.10 -2.71
C ALA A 68 -0.36 -6.20 -1.84
N VAL A 69 -0.86 -5.76 -0.68
CA VAL A 69 -0.03 -5.02 0.29
C VAL A 69 1.04 -5.94 0.87
N LEU A 70 0.67 -7.16 1.26
CA LEU A 70 1.60 -8.16 1.78
C LEU A 70 2.69 -8.49 0.75
N ASP A 71 2.32 -8.80 -0.49
CA ASP A 71 3.26 -9.10 -1.57
C ASP A 71 4.27 -7.96 -1.79
N GLY A 72 3.79 -6.70 -1.71
CA GLY A 72 4.63 -5.51 -1.87
C GLY A 72 5.63 -5.35 -0.72
N ILE A 73 5.19 -5.58 0.52
CA ILE A 73 6.04 -5.54 1.72
C ILE A 73 7.08 -6.67 1.69
N ASP A 74 6.65 -7.88 1.34
CA ASP A 74 7.53 -9.05 1.24
C ASP A 74 8.60 -8.85 0.15
N THR A 75 8.21 -8.29 -0.99
CA THR A 75 9.16 -7.91 -2.06
C THR A 75 10.21 -6.92 -1.57
N PHE A 76 9.80 -5.91 -0.78
CA PHE A 76 10.73 -4.92 -0.22
C PHE A 76 11.77 -5.58 0.69
N PHE A 77 11.33 -6.40 1.65
CA PHE A 77 12.25 -7.07 2.58
C PHE A 77 13.10 -8.16 1.90
N THR A 78 12.58 -8.84 0.89
CA THR A 78 13.37 -9.83 0.13
C THR A 78 14.48 -9.16 -0.68
N ARG A 79 14.24 -7.96 -1.22
CA ARG A 79 15.25 -7.19 -1.98
C ARG A 79 16.20 -6.38 -1.11
N GLN A 80 15.74 -5.98 0.07
CA GLN A 80 16.49 -5.20 1.06
C GLN A 80 16.32 -5.85 2.44
N PRO A 81 16.92 -7.04 2.65
CA PRO A 81 16.82 -7.73 3.92
C PRO A 81 17.46 -6.87 5.02
N PRO A 82 16.80 -6.73 6.18
CA PRO A 82 17.40 -6.05 7.31
C PRO A 82 18.72 -6.73 7.71
N PRO A 83 19.71 -5.99 8.23
CA PRO A 83 20.97 -6.58 8.68
C PRO A 83 20.72 -7.76 9.64
N GLY A 84 21.29 -8.93 9.33
CA GLY A 84 21.18 -10.14 10.16
C GLY A 84 19.93 -10.99 9.95
N THR A 85 19.18 -10.81 8.85
CA THR A 85 17.96 -11.58 8.53
C THR A 85 18.12 -12.59 7.38
N LEU A 86 19.36 -12.85 6.94
CA LEU A 86 19.73 -13.88 5.96
C LEU A 86 20.69 -14.91 6.57
#